data_AF-A0AAW8KXI1-F1
#
_entry.id   AF-A0AAW8KXI1-F1
#
_cell.length_a   1.000
_cell.length_b   1.000
_cell.length_c   1.000
_cell.angle_alpha   90.00
_cell.angle_beta   90.00
_cell.angle_gamma   90.00
#
_symmetry.space_group_name_H-M   'P 1'
#
loop_
_entity.id
_entity.type
_entity.pdbx_description
1 polymer ?
#
loop_
_entity_poly.entity_id
_entity_poly.type
_entity_poly.pdbx_seq_one_letter_code
_entity_poly.pdbx_strand_id
1 'polypeptide(L)'
;APEIVKRYMGYSALQLQADVASGSSSGQAMKDVEQLVNQQKDVGLAWTGLSFEEQKSTNQAVWLYLISVGFIFLCLAALYESLSIPAAVMTSIPLGVGGSVIFSYIFGLPNDVYFQIALLTTIGLSCKNAILIVEFAALAQEKGKSAIEAALEGASLRLR
;
A
#
# COMPACT_ATOMS: atom_id res chain seq x y z
N ALA A 1 -6.47 47.99 -11.89
CA ALA A 1 -7.22 47.00 -11.08
C ALA A 1 -7.17 45.66 -11.80
N PRO A 2 -7.14 44.51 -11.12
CA PRO A 2 -7.13 43.22 -11.81
C PRO A 2 -8.44 43.03 -12.60
N GLU A 3 -8.32 42.54 -13.83
CA GLU A 3 -9.44 42.45 -14.79
C GLU A 3 -10.41 41.29 -14.46
N ILE A 4 -9.96 40.28 -13.70
CA ILE A 4 -10.76 39.11 -13.32
C ILE A 4 -10.42 38.71 -11.88
N VAL A 5 -11.41 38.77 -10.98
CA VAL A 5 -11.30 38.21 -9.63
C VAL A 5 -11.80 36.77 -9.68
N LYS A 6 -10.88 35.81 -9.65
CA LYS A 6 -11.23 34.39 -9.50
C LYS A 6 -11.49 34.10 -8.01
N ARG A 7 -12.52 33.28 -7.75
CA ARG A 7 -12.88 32.85 -6.40
C ARG A 7 -12.94 31.33 -6.33
N TYR A 8 -12.49 30.77 -5.22
CA TYR A 8 -12.59 29.35 -4.92
C TYR A 8 -13.13 29.16 -3.51
N MET A 9 -14.20 28.39 -3.35
CA MET A 9 -14.88 28.15 -2.07
C MET A 9 -15.18 29.42 -1.25
N GLY A 10 -15.53 30.52 -1.93
CA GLY A 10 -15.86 31.81 -1.29
C GLY A 10 -14.68 32.74 -1.01
N TYR A 11 -13.44 32.29 -1.20
CA TYR A 11 -12.22 33.10 -1.02
C TYR A 11 -11.70 33.62 -2.37
N SER A 12 -11.06 34.80 -2.36
CA SER A 12 -10.31 35.30 -3.52
C SER A 12 -9.11 34.38 -3.77
N ALA A 13 -9.04 33.80 -4.96
CA ALA A 13 -8.06 32.77 -5.29
C ALA A 13 -7.43 33.04 -6.66
N LEU A 14 -6.16 32.67 -6.80
CA LEU A 14 -5.47 32.65 -8.08
C LEU A 14 -5.34 31.20 -8.53
N GLN A 15 -5.77 30.92 -9.76
CA GLN A 15 -5.61 29.60 -10.37
C GLN A 15 -4.23 29.52 -11.00
N LEU A 16 -3.43 28.54 -10.57
CA LEU A 16 -2.12 28.22 -11.13
C LEU A 16 -2.18 26.80 -11.71
N GLN A 17 -1.53 26.61 -12.85
CA GLN A 17 -1.38 25.31 -13.49
C GLN A 17 0.09 25.15 -13.87
N ALA A 18 0.64 23.98 -13.55
CA ALA A 18 2.03 23.65 -13.81
C ALA A 18 2.12 22.18 -14.23
N ASP A 19 3.01 21.90 -15.17
CA ASP A 19 3.34 20.54 -15.56
C ASP A 19 4.48 19.99 -14.69
N VAL A 20 4.51 18.67 -14.54
CA VAL A 20 5.54 17.97 -13.77
C VAL A 20 6.81 17.84 -14.61
N ALA A 21 7.96 18.14 -14.01
CA ALA A 21 9.26 17.99 -14.68
C ALA A 21 9.56 16.53 -15.02
N SER A 22 10.30 16.30 -16.11
CA SER A 22 10.70 14.97 -16.59
C SER A 22 11.39 14.17 -15.47
N GLY A 23 10.84 13.00 -15.12
CA GLY A 23 11.39 12.13 -14.08
C GLY A 23 10.93 12.42 -12.65
N SER A 24 10.06 13.41 -12.44
CA SER A 24 9.40 13.64 -11.14
C SER A 24 7.98 13.07 -11.14
N SER A 25 7.48 12.63 -9.99
CA SER A 25 6.09 12.21 -9.83
C SER A 25 5.18 13.40 -9.55
N SER A 26 3.90 13.30 -9.94
CA SER A 26 2.89 14.33 -9.64
C SER A 26 2.76 14.55 -8.14
N GLY A 27 2.68 13.48 -7.34
CA GLY A 27 2.72 13.57 -5.88
C GLY A 27 3.96 14.26 -5.29
N GLN A 28 5.14 14.15 -5.91
CA GLN A 28 6.32 14.90 -5.46
C GLN A 28 6.16 16.39 -5.75
N ALA A 29 5.76 16.74 -6.97
CA ALA A 29 5.52 18.14 -7.35
C ALA A 29 4.43 18.79 -6.47
N MET A 30 3.38 18.04 -6.13
CA MET A 30 2.34 18.51 -5.21
C MET A 30 2.90 18.81 -3.81
N LYS A 31 3.75 17.94 -3.28
CA LYS A 31 4.41 18.16 -1.97
C LYS A 31 5.33 19.38 -2.00
N ASP A 32 6.08 19.56 -3.08
CA ASP A 32 6.99 20.70 -3.21
C ASP A 32 6.22 22.03 -3.24
N VAL A 33 5.11 22.08 -3.97
CA VAL A 33 4.20 23.25 -3.98
C VAL A 33 3.59 23.48 -2.60
N GLU A 34 3.14 22.43 -1.92
CA GLU A 34 2.59 22.53 -0.56
C GLU A 34 3.64 23.07 0.43
N GLN A 35 4.90 22.62 0.33
CA GLN A 35 5.99 23.15 1.15
C GLN A 35 6.29 24.62 0.88
N LEU A 36 6.29 25.04 -0.40
CA LEU A 36 6.51 26.44 -0.77
C LEU A 36 5.39 27.36 -0.26
N VAL A 37 4.14 26.91 -0.34
CA VAL A 37 3.00 27.70 0.13
C VAL A 37 2.96 27.74 1.66
N ASN A 38 3.29 26.64 2.35
CA ASN A 38 3.35 26.61 3.82
C ASN A 38 4.41 27.54 4.43
N GLN A 39 5.38 28.02 3.64
CA GLN A 39 6.34 29.05 4.08
C GLN A 39 5.72 30.46 4.09
N GLN A 40 4.60 30.67 3.41
CA GLN A 40 3.86 31.94 3.38
C GLN A 40 2.75 31.90 4.43
N LYS A 41 2.68 32.92 5.30
CA LYS A 41 1.75 32.93 6.45
C LYS A 41 0.30 33.26 6.10
N ASP A 42 0.05 33.89 4.95
CA ASP A 42 -1.26 34.46 4.59
C ASP A 42 -1.85 33.86 3.30
N VAL A 43 -1.30 32.74 2.80
CA VAL A 43 -1.75 32.10 1.55
C VAL A 43 -2.16 30.66 1.82
N GLY A 44 -3.39 30.31 1.47
CA GLY A 44 -3.89 28.93 1.50
C GLY A 44 -3.74 28.23 0.15
N LEU A 45 -3.54 26.92 0.17
CA LEU A 45 -3.51 26.06 -1.01
C LEU A 45 -4.80 25.25 -1.11
N ALA A 46 -5.38 25.20 -2.32
CA ALA A 46 -6.51 24.33 -2.61
C ALA A 46 -6.26 23.58 -3.92
N TRP A 47 -6.28 22.25 -3.84
CA TRP A 47 -6.15 21.38 -5.01
C TRP A 47 -7.48 21.24 -5.75
N THR A 48 -7.45 21.21 -7.08
CA THR A 48 -8.64 21.06 -7.93
C THR A 48 -8.38 20.08 -9.06
N GLY A 49 -9.44 19.47 -9.61
CA GLY A 49 -9.33 18.53 -10.73
C GLY A 49 -8.49 17.30 -10.39
N LEU A 50 -7.55 16.94 -11.28
CA LEU A 50 -6.72 15.74 -11.18
C LEU A 50 -5.88 15.70 -9.89
N SER A 51 -5.31 16.83 -9.46
CA SER A 51 -4.51 16.89 -8.23
C SER A 51 -5.35 16.61 -6.98
N PHE A 52 -6.63 17.01 -6.98
CA PHE A 52 -7.54 16.70 -5.86
C PHE A 52 -7.85 15.20 -5.81
N GLU A 53 -8.06 14.56 -6.97
CA GLU A 53 -8.28 13.12 -7.05
C GLU A 53 -7.03 12.33 -6.64
N GLU A 54 -5.84 12.78 -7.01
CA GLU A 54 -4.57 12.17 -6.61
C GLU A 54 -4.35 12.22 -5.09
N GLN A 55 -4.63 13.38 -4.46
CA GLN A 55 -4.56 13.52 -3.00
C GLN A 55 -5.57 12.59 -2.30
N LYS A 56 -6.80 12.53 -2.81
CA LYS A 56 -7.87 11.68 -2.24
C LYS A 56 -7.55 10.19 -2.42
N SER A 57 -7.08 9.79 -3.60
CA SER A 57 -6.72 8.41 -3.96
C SER A 57 -5.60 7.87 -3.07
N THR A 58 -4.58 8.69 -2.82
CA THR A 58 -3.46 8.31 -1.93
C THR A 58 -3.94 7.92 -0.53
N ASN A 59 -4.90 8.66 0.03
CA ASN A 59 -5.39 8.39 1.39
C ASN A 59 -6.34 7.18 1.43
N GLN A 60 -7.09 6.92 0.36
CA GLN A 60 -7.97 5.76 0.25
C GLN A 60 -7.19 4.45 0.07
N ALA A 61 -6.04 4.48 -0.60
CA ALA A 61 -5.20 3.30 -0.82
C ALA A 61 -4.74 2.66 0.50
N VAL A 62 -4.34 3.46 1.49
CA VAL A 62 -3.92 2.96 2.80
C VAL A 62 -5.06 2.21 3.49
N TRP A 63 -6.26 2.80 3.51
CA TRP A 63 -7.45 2.16 4.08
C TRP A 63 -7.81 0.87 3.34
N LEU A 64 -7.68 0.86 2.01
CA LEU A 64 -7.94 -0.32 1.21
C LEU A 64 -7.01 -1.48 1.60
N TYR A 65 -5.72 -1.22 1.81
CA TYR A 65 -4.77 -2.24 2.27
C TYR A 65 -5.07 -2.74 3.67
N LEU A 66 -5.36 -1.84 4.62
CA LEU A 66 -5.67 -2.21 6.00
C LEU A 66 -6.92 -3.10 6.06
N ILE A 67 -7.98 -2.72 5.34
CA ILE A 67 -9.22 -3.49 5.28
C ILE A 67 -8.98 -4.83 4.60
N SER A 68 -8.22 -4.86 3.50
CA SER A 68 -7.92 -6.10 2.76
C SER A 68 -7.11 -7.08 3.61
N VAL A 69 -6.05 -6.62 4.27
CA VAL A 69 -5.24 -7.45 5.18
C VAL A 69 -6.07 -7.91 6.37
N GLY A 70 -6.89 -7.04 6.95
CA GLY A 70 -7.83 -7.41 8.01
C GLY A 70 -8.81 -8.48 7.56
N PHE A 71 -9.36 -8.38 6.36
CA PHE A 71 -10.28 -9.37 5.80
C PHE A 71 -9.59 -10.71 5.56
N ILE A 72 -8.37 -10.72 4.99
CA ILE A 72 -7.57 -11.93 4.82
C ILE A 72 -7.30 -12.59 6.18
N PHE A 73 -6.91 -11.80 7.19
CA PHE A 73 -6.67 -12.30 8.54
C PHE A 73 -7.92 -12.96 9.14
N LEU A 74 -9.07 -12.29 9.06
CA LEU A 74 -10.33 -12.81 9.59
C LEU A 74 -10.79 -14.08 8.85
N CYS A 75 -10.66 -14.12 7.52
CA CYS A 75 -10.97 -15.31 6.73
C CYS A 75 -10.09 -16.50 7.11
N LEU A 76 -8.78 -16.28 7.27
CA LEU A 76 -7.86 -17.34 7.70
C LEU A 76 -8.16 -17.78 9.15
N ALA A 77 -8.46 -16.84 10.04
CA ALA A 77 -8.79 -17.15 11.43
C ALA A 77 -10.05 -18.01 11.53
N ALA A 78 -11.07 -17.69 10.73
CA ALA A 78 -12.30 -18.47 10.67
C ALA A 78 -12.10 -19.83 9.98
N LEU A 79 -11.27 -19.91 8.94
CA LEU A 79 -11.04 -21.14 8.19
C LEU A 79 -10.23 -22.18 8.99
N TYR A 80 -9.23 -21.73 9.74
CA TYR A 80 -8.32 -22.60 10.50
C TYR A 80 -8.65 -22.67 12.00
N GLU A 81 -9.74 -22.03 12.43
CA GLU A 81 -10.19 -21.99 13.84
C GLU A 81 -9.07 -21.55 14.82
N SER A 82 -8.12 -20.75 14.34
CA SER A 82 -6.89 -20.43 15.05
C SER A 82 -6.40 -19.04 14.70
N LEU A 83 -5.94 -18.29 15.70
CA LEU A 83 -5.32 -16.97 15.52
C LEU A 83 -3.81 -17.06 15.22
N SER A 84 -3.16 -18.18 15.58
CA SER A 84 -1.72 -18.38 15.40
C SER A 84 -1.34 -18.59 13.94
N ILE A 85 -2.15 -19.34 13.19
CA ILE A 85 -1.93 -19.62 11.76
C ILE A 85 -1.98 -18.32 10.94
N PRO A 86 -3.06 -17.49 11.01
CA PRO A 86 -3.11 -16.20 10.33
C PRO A 86 -1.96 -15.29 10.73
N ALA A 87 -1.62 -15.21 12.02
CA ALA A 87 -0.52 -14.37 12.50
C ALA A 87 0.81 -14.75 11.85
N ALA A 88 1.12 -16.05 11.74
CA ALA A 88 2.31 -16.53 11.04
C ALA A 88 2.29 -16.15 9.56
N VAL A 89 1.15 -16.28 8.88
CA VAL A 89 1.03 -15.90 7.46
C VAL A 89 1.23 -14.40 7.25
N MET A 90 0.72 -13.54 8.13
CA MET A 90 0.86 -12.08 8.01
C MET A 90 2.32 -11.61 8.05
N THR A 91 3.22 -12.37 8.69
CA THR A 91 4.67 -12.03 8.70
C THR A 91 5.31 -12.07 7.31
N SER A 92 4.69 -12.74 6.33
CA SER A 92 5.17 -12.77 4.95
C SER A 92 4.83 -11.51 4.14
N ILE A 93 3.85 -10.72 4.57
CA ILE A 93 3.37 -9.54 3.85
C ILE A 93 4.45 -8.46 3.72
N PRO A 94 5.19 -8.07 4.79
CA PRO A 94 6.27 -7.10 4.67
C PRO A 94 7.35 -7.50 3.67
N LEU A 95 7.62 -8.81 3.51
CA LEU A 95 8.59 -9.31 2.53
C LEU A 95 8.08 -9.11 1.09
N GLY A 96 6.80 -9.41 0.83
CA GLY A 96 6.19 -9.19 -0.49
C GLY A 96 6.10 -7.71 -0.86
N VAL A 97 5.57 -6.89 0.05
CA VAL A 97 5.43 -5.44 -0.16
C VAL A 97 6.80 -4.77 -0.28
N GLY A 98 7.76 -5.15 0.58
CA GLY A 98 9.12 -4.63 0.54
C GLY A 98 9.82 -4.91 -0.78
N GLY A 99 9.69 -6.13 -1.31
CA GLY A 99 10.21 -6.50 -2.63
C GLY A 99 9.63 -5.63 -3.75
N SER A 100 8.30 -5.47 -3.78
CA SER A 100 7.63 -4.64 -4.78
C SER A 100 8.04 -3.16 -4.73
N VAL A 101 8.20 -2.60 -3.53
CA VAL A 101 8.63 -1.21 -3.34
C VAL A 101 10.10 -1.01 -3.78
N ILE A 102 11.00 -1.93 -3.39
CA ILE A 102 12.42 -1.86 -3.78
C ILE A 102 12.57 -1.95 -5.29
N PHE A 103 11.88 -2.88 -5.94
CA PHE A 103 11.92 -3.01 -7.40
C PHE A 103 11.31 -1.78 -8.09
N SER A 104 10.16 -1.29 -7.63
CA SER A 104 9.57 -0.07 -8.18
C SER A 104 10.52 1.12 -8.11
N TYR A 105 11.24 1.26 -6.97
CA TYR A 105 12.25 2.29 -6.79
C TYR A 105 13.45 2.13 -7.74
N ILE A 106 13.98 0.91 -7.93
CA ILE A 106 15.10 0.64 -8.83
C ILE A 106 14.72 0.92 -10.30
N PHE A 107 13.50 0.58 -10.70
CA PHE A 107 13.01 0.74 -12.07
C PHE A 107 12.39 2.13 -12.33
N GLY A 108 12.34 3.00 -11.32
CA GLY A 108 11.79 4.35 -11.45
C GLY A 108 10.30 4.40 -11.78
N LEU A 109 9.54 3.39 -11.36
CA LEU A 109 8.11 3.30 -11.65
C LEU A 109 7.32 4.25 -10.72
N PRO A 110 6.32 4.98 -11.26
CA PRO A 110 5.49 5.85 -10.43
C PRO A 110 4.63 5.04 -9.46
N ASN A 111 4.37 5.62 -8.27
CA ASN A 111 3.41 5.07 -7.32
C ASN A 111 1.99 5.51 -7.70
N ASP A 112 1.43 4.88 -8.74
CA ASP A 112 0.09 5.14 -9.26
C ASP A 112 -0.92 4.05 -8.85
N VAL A 113 -2.15 4.14 -9.35
CA VAL A 113 -3.22 3.16 -9.08
C VAL A 113 -2.86 1.76 -9.58
N TYR A 114 -2.06 1.63 -10.64
CA TYR A 114 -1.62 0.31 -11.13
C TYR A 114 -0.62 -0.33 -10.18
N PHE A 115 0.34 0.45 -9.66
CA PHE A 115 1.23 -0.02 -8.60
C PHE A 115 0.42 -0.45 -7.37
N GLN A 116 -0.67 0.26 -7.05
CA GLN A 116 -1.51 -0.11 -5.92
C GLN A 116 -2.21 -1.46 -6.09
N ILE A 117 -2.74 -1.73 -7.29
CA ILE A 117 -3.36 -3.02 -7.65
C ILE A 117 -2.30 -4.14 -7.64
N ALA A 118 -1.10 -3.85 -8.15
CA ALA A 118 0.02 -4.79 -8.13
C ALA A 118 0.42 -5.15 -6.69
N LEU A 119 0.56 -4.16 -5.80
CA LEU A 119 0.83 -4.39 -4.38
C LEU A 119 -0.22 -5.28 -3.73
N LEU A 120 -1.51 -5.02 -3.97
CA LEU A 120 -2.59 -5.84 -3.43
C LEU A 120 -2.49 -7.29 -3.92
N THR A 121 -2.17 -7.47 -5.19
CA THR A 121 -1.97 -8.79 -5.80
C THR A 121 -0.76 -9.50 -5.17
N THR A 122 0.36 -8.80 -4.95
CA THR A 122 1.54 -9.34 -4.27
C THR A 122 1.20 -9.78 -2.85
N ILE A 123 0.44 -8.99 -2.09
CA ILE A 123 -0.02 -9.38 -0.74
C ILE A 123 -0.75 -10.72 -0.79
N GLY A 124 -1.71 -10.88 -1.71
CA GLY A 124 -2.47 -12.13 -1.86
C GLY A 124 -1.59 -13.31 -2.27
N LEU A 125 -0.66 -13.12 -3.22
CA LEU A 125 0.24 -14.15 -3.71
C LEU A 125 1.23 -14.59 -2.61
N SER A 126 1.77 -13.65 -1.84
CA SER A 126 2.62 -13.90 -0.68
C SER A 126 1.86 -14.68 0.39
N CYS A 127 0.64 -14.26 0.73
CA CYS A 127 -0.21 -14.96 1.69
C CYS A 127 -0.51 -16.39 1.24
N LYS A 128 -0.84 -16.62 -0.05
CA LYS A 128 -1.06 -17.96 -0.62
C LYS A 128 0.16 -18.87 -0.43
N ASN A 129 1.36 -18.35 -0.72
CA ASN A 129 2.58 -19.14 -0.59
C ASN A 129 2.93 -19.42 0.88
N ALA A 130 2.70 -18.44 1.76
CA ALA A 130 2.92 -18.61 3.19
C ALA A 130 1.92 -19.60 3.82
N ILE A 131 0.63 -19.52 3.49
CA ILE A 131 -0.37 -20.42 4.07
C ILE A 131 -0.11 -21.88 3.69
N LEU A 132 0.33 -22.13 2.45
CA LEU A 132 0.70 -23.48 1.99
C LEU A 132 1.75 -24.17 2.86
N ILE A 133 2.70 -23.40 3.40
CA ILE A 133 3.77 -23.90 4.28
C ILE A 133 3.24 -24.04 5.72
N VAL A 134 2.58 -22.99 6.23
CA VAL A 134 2.08 -22.94 7.61
C VAL A 134 1.02 -24.01 7.86
N GLU A 135 0.14 -24.27 6.89
CA GLU A 135 -0.87 -25.33 6.97
C GLU A 135 -0.24 -26.71 7.14
N PHE A 136 0.79 -27.04 6.35
CA PHE A 136 1.47 -28.32 6.49
C PHE A 136 2.27 -28.44 7.78
N ALA A 137 2.86 -27.33 8.24
CA ALA A 137 3.51 -27.30 9.54
C ALA A 137 2.49 -27.54 10.67
N ALA A 138 1.31 -26.90 10.62
CA ALA A 138 0.25 -27.12 11.60
C ALA A 138 -0.20 -28.60 11.63
N LEU A 139 -0.42 -29.21 10.47
CA LEU A 139 -0.76 -30.64 10.36
C LEU A 139 0.34 -31.57 10.89
N ALA A 140 1.61 -31.21 10.71
CA ALA A 140 2.74 -31.96 11.26
C ALA A 140 2.82 -31.85 12.80
N GLN A 141 2.48 -30.68 13.34
CA GLN A 141 2.43 -30.45 14.78
C GLN A 141 1.26 -31.20 15.44
N GLU A 142 0.10 -31.29 14.78
CA GLU A 142 -1.02 -32.14 15.22
C GLU A 142 -0.65 -33.63 15.28
N LYS A 143 0.25 -34.08 14.41
CA LYS A 143 0.82 -35.44 14.43
C LYS A 143 1.88 -35.64 15.52
N GLY A 144 2.10 -34.65 16.38
CA GLY A 144 2.99 -34.72 17.54
C GLY A 144 4.42 -34.28 17.28
N LYS A 145 4.75 -33.71 16.11
CA LYS A 145 6.09 -33.19 15.84
C LYS A 145 6.35 -31.87 16.59
N SER A 146 7.62 -31.61 16.89
CA SER A 146 8.03 -30.32 17.43
C SER A 146 7.83 -29.20 16.39
N ALA A 147 7.69 -27.95 16.84
CA ALA A 147 7.47 -26.80 15.95
C ALA A 147 8.56 -26.65 14.87
N ILE A 148 9.81 -26.96 15.22
CA ILE A 148 10.95 -26.87 14.28
C ILE A 148 10.85 -27.97 13.22
N GLU A 149 10.59 -29.22 13.63
CA GLU A 149 10.45 -30.35 12.70
C GLU A 149 9.25 -30.16 11.76
N ALA A 150 8.14 -29.66 12.31
CA ALA A 150 6.94 -29.32 11.55
C ALA A 150 7.21 -28.23 10.50
N ALA A 151 7.94 -27.17 10.86
CA ALA A 151 8.31 -26.11 9.93
C ALA A 151 9.24 -26.61 8.81
N LEU A 152 10.21 -27.46 9.14
CA LEU A 152 11.11 -28.08 8.16
C LEU A 152 10.36 -28.99 7.18
N GLU A 153 9.41 -29.78 7.68
CA GLU A 153 8.57 -30.64 6.84
C GLU A 153 7.66 -29.82 5.91
N GLY A 154 6.99 -28.81 6.45
CA GLY A 154 6.14 -27.92 5.66
C GLY A 154 6.92 -27.20 4.54
N ALA A 155 8.13 -26.73 4.85
CA ALA A 155 9.02 -26.11 3.86
C ALA A 155 9.45 -27.12 2.80
N SER A 156 9.88 -28.33 3.19
CA SER A 156 10.34 -29.36 2.25
C SER A 156 9.23 -29.83 1.30
N LEU A 157 7.98 -29.93 1.78
CA LEU A 157 6.84 -30.37 0.96
C LEU A 157 6.38 -29.32 -0.06
N ARG A 158 6.64 -28.03 0.20
CA ARG A 158 6.21 -26.91 -0.65
C ARG A 158 7.34 -26.27 -1.48
N LEU A 159 8.58 -26.72 -1.32
CA LEU A 159 9.71 -26.26 -2.11
C LEU A 159 9.71 -26.81 -3.56
N ARG A 160 8.98 -27.90 -3.82
CA ARG A 160 8.97 -28.60 -5.11
C ARG A 160 7.93 -28.03 -6.07
#